data_AF-A0A945DFU8-F1
#
_entry.id   AF-A0A945DFU8-F1
#
_cell.length_a   1.000
_cell.length_b   1.000
_cell.length_c   1.000
_cell.angle_alpha   90.00
_cell.angle_beta   90.00
_cell.angle_gamma   90.00
#
_symmetry.space_group_name_H-M   'P 1'
#
loop_
_entity.id
_entity.type
_entity.pdbx_description
1 polymer ?
#
loop_
_entity_poly.entity_id
_entity_poly.type
_entity_poly.pdbx_seq_one_letter_code
_entity_poly.pdbx_strand_id
1 'polypeptide(L)'
;MFKKLSLAVILASSVSFAATAPKTGCILAQQGEVKVSWEDKASSGDFKNVIYNPIKVEDSNFRKILVGSKIILLEDSKKIELEITNIKADERIKGKPRTGNISMMINSDKNRAFNMKYSYANNLMEARGVVNILKYKAISFKMQIEAILCAAPKSK
;
A
#
# COMPACT_ATOMS: atom_id res chain seq x y z
N MET A 1 13.30 -15.22 68.08
CA MET A 1 12.60 -14.24 67.22
C MET A 1 13.62 -13.18 66.80
N PHE A 2 14.26 -13.33 65.64
CA PHE A 2 15.20 -12.33 65.08
C PHE A 2 14.92 -12.17 63.58
N LYS A 3 14.44 -10.98 63.23
CA LYS A 3 13.97 -10.57 61.92
C LYS A 3 15.19 -10.14 61.09
N LYS A 4 15.63 -10.98 60.14
CA LYS A 4 16.67 -10.61 59.18
C LYS A 4 16.01 -9.89 58.01
N LEU A 5 16.27 -8.58 57.92
CA LEU A 5 15.87 -7.71 56.82
C LEU A 5 16.94 -7.80 55.73
N SER A 6 16.65 -8.48 54.62
CA SER A 6 17.53 -8.50 53.45
C SER A 6 17.07 -7.44 52.45
N LEU A 7 17.85 -6.36 52.36
CA LEU A 7 17.73 -5.28 51.40
C LEU A 7 18.22 -5.78 50.02
N ALA A 8 17.31 -5.98 49.07
CA ALA A 8 17.66 -6.35 47.69
C ALA A 8 17.90 -5.07 46.88
N VAL A 9 19.14 -4.86 46.44
CA VAL A 9 19.56 -3.76 45.56
C VAL A 9 19.15 -4.10 44.13
N ILE A 10 18.25 -3.30 43.55
CA ILE A 10 17.86 -3.37 42.14
C ILE A 10 18.86 -2.49 41.35
N LEU A 11 19.84 -3.12 40.68
CA LEU A 11 20.62 -2.45 39.64
C LEU A 11 19.74 -2.28 38.39
N ALA A 12 19.25 -1.08 38.16
CA ALA A 12 18.63 -0.70 36.90
C ALA A 12 19.75 -0.42 35.86
N SER A 13 20.10 -1.41 35.05
CA SER A 13 20.93 -1.22 33.87
C SER A 13 20.13 -0.51 32.78
N SER A 14 20.38 0.79 32.63
CA SER A 14 19.85 1.62 31.54
C SER A 14 20.47 1.19 30.21
N VAL A 15 19.76 0.37 29.44
CA VAL A 15 20.06 0.18 28.02
C VAL A 15 19.69 1.45 27.26
N SER A 16 20.70 2.22 26.86
CA SER A 16 20.51 3.36 25.95
C SER A 16 20.16 2.84 24.56
N PHE A 17 18.88 2.86 24.20
CA PHE A 17 18.48 2.70 22.81
C PHE A 17 18.96 3.92 22.02
N ALA A 18 20.03 3.74 21.25
CA ALA A 18 20.42 4.70 20.23
C ALA A 18 19.34 4.71 19.14
N ALA A 19 18.33 5.58 19.28
CA ALA A 19 17.37 5.85 18.24
C ALA A 19 18.12 6.54 17.08
N THR A 20 18.44 5.79 16.03
CA THR A 20 18.94 6.37 14.79
C THR A 20 17.95 7.41 14.32
N ALA A 21 18.40 8.66 14.16
CA ALA A 21 17.57 9.76 13.70
C ALA A 21 16.84 9.36 12.40
N PRO A 22 15.51 9.56 12.30
CA PRO A 22 14.76 9.13 11.14
C PRO A 22 15.29 9.83 9.88
N LYS A 23 15.45 9.04 8.81
CA LYS A 23 15.69 9.56 7.46
C LYS A 23 14.61 10.60 7.15
N THR A 24 15.00 11.78 6.70
CA THR A 24 14.07 12.87 6.37
C THR A 24 12.95 12.38 5.46
N GLY A 25 11.69 12.49 5.90
CA GLY A 25 10.51 12.05 5.14
C GLY A 25 9.40 11.51 6.03
N CYS A 26 8.24 11.23 5.42
CA CYS A 26 7.15 10.51 6.06
C CYS A 26 7.25 9.01 5.74
N ILE A 27 7.03 8.13 6.73
CA ILE A 27 6.77 6.71 6.47
C ILE A 27 5.34 6.56 6.00
N LEU A 28 5.17 5.89 4.86
CA LEU A 28 3.88 5.52 4.28
C LEU A 28 3.53 4.10 4.74
N ALA A 29 2.34 3.88 5.25
CA ALA A 29 1.85 2.58 5.70
C ALA A 29 0.53 2.24 5.02
N GLN A 30 0.41 1.03 4.49
CA GLN A 30 -0.82 0.50 3.91
C GLN A 30 -1.77 0.10 5.03
N GLN A 31 -3.02 0.56 4.94
CA GLN A 31 -4.04 0.34 5.95
C GLN A 31 -5.32 -0.19 5.31
N GLY A 32 -6.06 -0.97 6.10
CA GLY A 32 -7.36 -1.51 5.71
C GLY A 32 -7.32 -2.46 4.52
N GLU A 33 -8.52 -2.75 4.01
CA GLU A 33 -8.71 -3.67 2.89
C GLU A 33 -8.53 -2.96 1.54
N VAL A 34 -7.94 -3.67 0.58
CA VAL A 34 -7.95 -3.23 -0.83
C VAL A 34 -9.30 -3.59 -1.43
N LYS A 35 -10.05 -2.58 -1.84
CA LYS A 35 -11.32 -2.75 -2.55
C LYS A 35 -11.08 -2.74 -4.04
N VAL A 36 -11.72 -3.64 -4.77
CA VAL A 36 -11.61 -3.72 -6.23
C VAL A 36 -13.00 -3.71 -6.84
N SER A 37 -13.19 -2.84 -7.81
CA SER A 37 -14.44 -2.69 -8.57
C SER A 37 -14.19 -2.98 -10.04
N TRP A 38 -15.24 -3.40 -10.72
CA TRP A 38 -15.24 -3.69 -12.16
C TRP A 38 -16.36 -2.95 -12.85
N GLU A 39 -16.17 -2.74 -14.15
CA GLU A 39 -17.22 -2.29 -15.06
C GLU A 39 -17.20 -3.14 -16.32
N ASP A 40 -18.38 -3.45 -16.83
CA ASP A 40 -18.58 -4.03 -18.15
C ASP A 40 -19.47 -3.12 -19.02
N LYS A 41 -20.04 -3.64 -20.11
CA LYS A 41 -20.89 -2.83 -21.00
C LYS A 41 -22.26 -2.49 -20.40
N ALA A 42 -22.75 -3.29 -19.45
CA ALA A 42 -24.12 -3.24 -18.97
C ALA A 42 -24.20 -2.81 -17.50
N SER A 43 -23.14 -3.00 -16.72
CA SER A 43 -23.15 -2.87 -15.27
C SER A 43 -21.77 -2.58 -14.68
N SER A 44 -21.78 -2.21 -13.41
CA SER A 44 -20.60 -2.09 -12.56
C SER A 44 -20.87 -2.76 -11.22
N GLY A 45 -19.79 -3.15 -10.53
CA GLY A 45 -19.90 -3.78 -9.22
C GLY A 45 -18.54 -3.94 -8.54
N ASP A 46 -18.58 -4.51 -7.35
CA ASP A 46 -17.40 -4.81 -6.55
C ASP A 46 -17.06 -6.30 -6.59
N PHE A 47 -15.77 -6.62 -6.59
CA PHE A 47 -15.32 -7.99 -6.31
C PHE A 47 -15.51 -8.27 -4.82
N LYS A 48 -16.24 -9.34 -4.50
CA LYS A 48 -16.48 -9.74 -3.12
C LYS A 48 -15.26 -10.37 -2.45
N ASN A 49 -14.48 -11.13 -3.22
CA ASN A 49 -13.33 -11.86 -2.73
C ASN A 49 -12.05 -11.29 -3.34
N VAL A 50 -11.45 -10.35 -2.62
CA VAL A 50 -10.17 -9.72 -2.97
C VAL A 50 -9.15 -10.12 -1.93
N ILE A 51 -8.03 -10.70 -2.37
CA ILE A 51 -6.86 -10.94 -1.52
C ILE A 51 -5.75 -10.03 -1.99
N TYR A 52 -5.24 -9.21 -1.08
CA TYR A 52 -4.09 -8.35 -1.34
C TYR A 52 -2.86 -8.88 -0.62
N ASN A 53 -1.81 -9.18 -1.38
CA ASN A 53 -0.52 -9.61 -0.88
C ASN A 53 0.47 -8.46 -1.05
N PRO A 54 0.73 -7.66 -0.01
CA PRO A 54 1.68 -6.57 -0.09
C PRO A 54 3.11 -7.11 -0.19
N ILE A 55 3.95 -6.46 -0.99
CA ILE A 55 5.40 -6.70 -0.97
C ILE A 55 6.01 -6.17 0.33
N LYS A 56 5.46 -5.07 0.85
CA LYS A 56 5.85 -4.42 2.09
C LYS A 56 4.69 -3.56 2.59
N VAL A 57 4.42 -3.64 3.88
CA VAL A 57 3.31 -2.90 4.51
C VAL A 57 3.64 -1.42 4.75
N GLU A 58 4.92 -1.06 4.89
CA GLU A 58 5.34 0.32 5.11
C GLU A 58 6.74 0.65 4.52
N ASP A 59 6.91 1.87 4.04
CA ASP A 59 8.21 2.43 3.62
C ASP A 59 8.08 3.95 3.41
N SER A 60 9.20 4.66 3.25
CA SER A 60 9.19 6.08 2.89
C SER A 60 8.89 6.34 1.41
N ASN A 61 8.55 5.31 0.62
CA ASN A 61 8.40 5.43 -0.84
C ASN A 61 7.30 4.50 -1.37
N PHE A 62 6.32 5.06 -2.10
CA PHE A 62 5.23 4.33 -2.75
C PHE A 62 5.72 3.14 -3.58
N ARG A 63 6.80 3.31 -4.35
CA ARG A 63 7.33 2.24 -5.20
C ARG A 63 7.73 1.02 -4.38
N LYS A 64 8.31 1.22 -3.20
CA LYS A 64 8.82 0.12 -2.35
C LYS A 64 7.71 -0.64 -1.63
N ILE A 65 6.56 -0.01 -1.39
CA ILE A 65 5.40 -0.67 -0.79
C ILE A 65 4.44 -1.25 -1.84
N LEU A 66 4.49 -0.78 -3.09
CA LEU A 66 3.56 -1.20 -4.15
C LEU A 66 4.15 -2.17 -5.18
N VAL A 67 5.37 -1.94 -5.66
CA VAL A 67 5.93 -2.73 -6.79
C VAL A 67 6.32 -4.12 -6.31
N GLY A 68 5.68 -5.14 -6.90
CA GLY A 68 5.76 -6.54 -6.50
C GLY A 68 4.54 -7.00 -5.68
N SER A 69 3.69 -6.09 -5.21
CA SER A 69 2.44 -6.47 -4.54
C SER A 69 1.45 -7.09 -5.52
N LYS A 70 0.63 -8.01 -5.02
CA LYS A 70 -0.35 -8.76 -5.82
C LYS A 70 -1.76 -8.53 -5.34
N ILE A 71 -2.68 -8.40 -6.28
CA ILE A 71 -4.13 -8.38 -6.06
C ILE A 71 -4.69 -9.65 -6.71
N ILE A 72 -5.29 -10.52 -5.91
CA ILE A 72 -5.91 -11.76 -6.37
C ILE A 72 -7.42 -11.60 -6.26
N LEU A 73 -8.10 -11.77 -7.39
CA LEU A 73 -9.56 -11.74 -7.48
C LEU A 73 -10.06 -13.17 -7.63
N LEU A 74 -10.97 -13.58 -6.75
CA LEU A 74 -11.62 -14.89 -6.79
C LEU A 74 -13.07 -14.68 -7.26
N GLU A 75 -13.34 -15.02 -8.52
CA GLU A 75 -14.67 -14.96 -9.12
C GLU A 75 -15.11 -16.37 -9.49
N ASP A 76 -16.15 -16.87 -8.83
CA ASP A 76 -16.68 -18.23 -8.99
C ASP A 76 -15.56 -19.30 -8.92
N SER A 77 -15.12 -19.80 -10.07
CA SER A 77 -14.06 -20.81 -10.21
C SER A 77 -12.80 -20.28 -10.92
N LYS A 78 -12.68 -18.96 -11.10
CA LYS A 78 -11.56 -18.31 -11.78
C LYS A 78 -10.75 -17.47 -10.78
N LYS A 79 -9.43 -17.65 -10.85
CA LYS A 79 -8.45 -16.83 -10.14
C LYS A 79 -7.78 -15.87 -11.12
N ILE A 80 -7.97 -14.57 -10.90
CA ILE A 80 -7.25 -13.53 -11.64
C ILE A 80 -6.17 -12.97 -10.71
N GLU A 81 -4.91 -13.20 -11.04
CA GLU A 81 -3.78 -12.65 -10.31
C GLU A 81 -3.23 -11.44 -11.06
N LEU A 82 -3.26 -10.28 -10.39
CA LEU A 82 -2.75 -9.02 -10.87
C LEU A 82 -1.52 -8.64 -10.06
N GLU A 83 -0.44 -8.23 -10.71
CA GLU A 83 0.80 -7.80 -10.07
C GLU A 83 1.13 -6.37 -10.45
N ILE A 84 1.47 -5.54 -9.45
CA ILE A 84 1.96 -4.19 -9.68
C ILE A 84 3.43 -4.28 -10.09
N THR A 85 3.73 -4.04 -11.37
CA THR A 85 5.10 -4.14 -11.90
C THR A 85 5.83 -2.80 -11.93
N ASN A 86 5.08 -1.69 -11.96
CA ASN A 86 5.67 -0.36 -11.91
C ASN A 86 4.70 0.69 -11.37
N ILE A 87 5.25 1.79 -10.87
CA ILE A 87 4.52 3.01 -10.57
C ILE A 87 5.35 4.22 -10.97
N LYS A 88 4.74 5.16 -11.68
CA LYS A 88 5.36 6.40 -12.11
C LYS A 88 4.43 7.57 -11.79
N ALA A 89 4.89 8.48 -10.94
CA ALA A 89 4.18 9.71 -10.65
C ALA A 89 4.23 10.68 -11.85
N ASP A 90 3.14 11.41 -12.06
CA ASP A 90 3.13 12.58 -12.95
C ASP A 90 3.83 13.76 -12.25
N GLU A 91 4.06 14.83 -13.00
CA GLU A 91 4.64 16.06 -12.45
C GLU A 91 3.78 16.67 -11.33
N ARG A 92 4.45 17.20 -10.32
CA ARG A 92 3.78 17.70 -9.13
C ARG A 92 3.16 19.07 -9.38
N ILE A 93 1.83 19.11 -9.46
CA ILE A 93 1.06 20.37 -9.43
C ILE A 93 0.71 20.74 -7.98
N LYS A 94 1.21 21.88 -7.46
CA LYS A 94 0.95 22.34 -6.08
C LYS A 94 -0.57 22.43 -5.80
N GLY A 95 -0.99 21.96 -4.62
CA GLY A 95 -2.39 22.03 -4.18
C GLY A 95 -3.35 21.01 -4.80
N LYS A 96 -2.90 20.17 -5.75
CA LYS A 96 -3.72 19.09 -6.33
C LYS A 96 -3.41 17.73 -5.67
N PRO A 97 -4.22 16.68 -5.90
CA PRO A 97 -3.83 15.30 -5.60
C PRO A 97 -2.53 14.90 -6.30
N ARG A 98 -1.85 13.87 -5.78
CA ARG A 98 -0.72 13.24 -6.48
C ARG A 98 -1.29 12.26 -7.51
N THR A 99 -0.89 12.36 -8.76
CA THR A 99 -1.37 11.46 -9.82
C THR A 99 -0.22 10.71 -10.48
N GLY A 100 -0.56 9.71 -11.28
CA GLY A 100 0.42 8.99 -12.09
C GLY A 100 -0.16 7.77 -12.76
N ASN A 101 0.74 6.84 -13.10
CA ASN A 101 0.42 5.57 -13.74
C ASN A 101 0.95 4.41 -12.90
N ILE A 102 0.12 3.39 -12.71
CA ILE A 102 0.49 2.09 -12.19
C ILE A 102 0.46 1.11 -13.35
N SER A 103 1.55 0.39 -13.57
CA SER A 103 1.59 -0.71 -14.54
C SER A 103 1.29 -2.01 -13.83
N MET A 104 0.36 -2.76 -14.39
CA MET A 104 -0.13 -4.02 -13.87
C MET A 104 0.16 -5.14 -14.86
N MET A 105 0.44 -6.35 -14.36
CA MET A 105 0.55 -7.57 -15.15
C MET A 105 -0.50 -8.59 -14.69
N ILE A 106 -1.07 -9.31 -15.64
CA ILE A 106 -2.05 -10.38 -15.38
C ILE A 106 -1.34 -11.72 -15.51
N ASN A 107 -1.09 -12.38 -14.38
CA ASN A 107 -0.32 -13.63 -14.34
C ASN A 107 -1.16 -14.86 -14.75
N SER A 108 -2.49 -14.72 -14.84
CA SER A 108 -3.40 -15.82 -15.18
C SER A 108 -3.59 -16.07 -16.69
N ASP A 109 -3.22 -15.12 -17.56
CA ASP A 109 -3.52 -15.17 -19.00
C ASP A 109 -2.42 -14.50 -19.84
N LYS A 110 -1.35 -15.27 -20.12
CA LYS A 110 -0.25 -14.90 -21.03
C LYS A 110 0.51 -13.61 -20.67
N ASN A 111 0.58 -13.23 -19.39
CA ASN A 111 1.30 -12.05 -18.91
C ASN A 111 0.94 -10.75 -19.65
N ARG A 112 -0.36 -10.50 -19.82
CA ARG A 112 -0.83 -9.24 -20.40
C ARG A 112 -0.60 -8.08 -19.44
N ALA A 113 0.05 -7.03 -19.94
CA ALA A 113 0.24 -5.79 -19.20
C ALA A 113 -0.85 -4.77 -19.52
N PHE A 114 -1.25 -3.99 -18.52
CA PHE A 114 -2.12 -2.83 -18.69
C PHE A 114 -1.74 -1.72 -17.72
N ASN A 115 -2.16 -0.49 -18.01
CA ASN A 115 -1.85 0.67 -17.17
C ASN A 115 -3.12 1.19 -16.51
N MET A 116 -2.96 1.65 -15.27
CA MET A 116 -4.00 2.30 -14.48
C MET A 116 -3.56 3.74 -14.17
N LYS A 117 -4.45 4.70 -14.36
CA LYS A 117 -4.27 6.04 -13.81
C LYS A 117 -4.59 6.02 -12.33
N TYR A 118 -3.71 6.59 -11.51
CA TYR A 118 -3.96 6.72 -10.09
C TYR A 118 -4.09 8.17 -9.65
N SER A 119 -4.83 8.37 -8.56
CA SER A 119 -4.89 9.60 -7.77
C SER A 119 -4.70 9.24 -6.30
N TYR A 120 -3.89 10.02 -5.60
CA TYR A 120 -3.66 9.89 -4.17
C TYR A 120 -3.92 11.22 -3.47
N ALA A 121 -4.90 11.21 -2.58
CA ALA A 121 -5.28 12.33 -1.72
C ALA A 121 -5.95 11.79 -0.45
N ASN A 122 -5.82 12.52 0.66
CA ASN A 122 -6.48 12.18 1.93
C ASN A 122 -6.24 10.72 2.36
N ASN A 123 -4.98 10.26 2.24
CA ASN A 123 -4.55 8.89 2.53
C ASN A 123 -5.27 7.79 1.71
N LEU A 124 -5.98 8.15 0.64
CA LEU A 124 -6.67 7.21 -0.24
C LEU A 124 -5.99 7.21 -1.61
N MET A 125 -5.50 6.04 -2.02
CA MET A 125 -5.07 5.80 -3.39
C MET A 125 -6.22 5.15 -4.14
N GLU A 126 -6.62 5.76 -5.25
CA GLU A 126 -7.55 5.20 -6.20
C GLU A 126 -6.84 5.01 -7.53
N ALA A 127 -6.94 3.83 -8.13
CA ALA A 127 -6.38 3.54 -9.43
C ALA A 127 -7.45 2.93 -10.34
N ARG A 128 -7.48 3.35 -11.60
CA ARG A 128 -8.43 2.85 -12.61
C ARG A 128 -7.73 2.59 -13.93
N GLY A 129 -7.97 1.43 -14.53
CA GLY A 129 -7.46 1.05 -15.84
C GLY A 129 -8.57 0.49 -16.72
N VAL A 130 -8.54 0.85 -18.01
CA VAL A 130 -9.34 0.19 -19.04
C VAL A 130 -8.65 -1.13 -19.38
N VAL A 131 -9.40 -2.22 -19.31
CA VAL A 131 -8.89 -3.58 -19.51
C VAL A 131 -9.82 -4.35 -20.43
N ASN A 132 -9.34 -5.45 -21.00
CA ASN A 132 -10.17 -6.42 -21.71
C ASN A 132 -9.83 -7.82 -21.17
N ILE A 133 -10.25 -8.06 -19.93
CA ILE A 133 -9.99 -9.31 -19.20
C ILE A 133 -11.34 -9.94 -18.91
N LEU A 134 -11.54 -11.18 -19.36
CA LEU A 134 -12.84 -11.84 -19.30
C LEU A 134 -13.95 -10.96 -19.93
N LYS A 135 -14.96 -10.59 -19.14
CA LYS A 135 -16.08 -9.72 -19.52
C LYS A 135 -15.85 -8.23 -19.19
N TYR A 136 -14.80 -7.92 -18.41
CA TYR A 136 -14.60 -6.59 -17.85
C TYR A 136 -13.92 -5.63 -18.83
N LYS A 137 -14.41 -4.39 -18.81
CA LYS A 137 -13.93 -3.25 -19.60
C LYS A 137 -13.10 -2.27 -18.78
N ALA A 138 -13.34 -2.19 -17.49
CA ALA A 138 -12.49 -1.46 -16.58
C ALA A 138 -12.37 -2.19 -15.25
N ILE A 139 -11.22 -2.01 -14.61
CA ILE A 139 -10.99 -2.40 -13.22
C ILE A 139 -10.48 -1.17 -12.49
N SER A 140 -10.93 -0.98 -11.26
CA SER A 140 -10.36 0.00 -10.34
C SER A 140 -10.07 -0.63 -8.99
N PHE A 141 -9.05 -0.14 -8.30
CA PHE A 141 -8.83 -0.48 -6.90
C PHE A 141 -8.69 0.77 -6.04
N LYS A 142 -9.06 0.63 -4.77
CA LYS A 142 -8.90 1.63 -3.73
C LYS A 142 -8.16 1.02 -2.56
N MET A 143 -7.20 1.75 -2.01
CA MET A 143 -6.47 1.33 -0.82
C MET A 143 -6.07 2.53 0.03
N GLN A 144 -6.05 2.36 1.35
CA GLN A 144 -5.57 3.40 2.24
C GLN A 144 -4.06 3.30 2.40
N ILE A 145 -3.39 4.44 2.29
CA ILE A 145 -1.96 4.60 2.52
C ILE A 145 -1.80 5.85 3.38
N GLU A 146 -1.38 5.70 4.63
CA GLU A 146 -1.26 6.78 5.59
C GLU A 146 0.19 7.23 5.77
N ALA A 147 0.40 8.52 6.01
CA ALA A 147 1.69 9.05 6.45
C ALA A 147 1.76 9.00 7.99
N ILE A 148 2.40 7.97 8.55
CA ILE A 148 2.35 7.68 10.00
C ILE A 148 3.47 8.34 10.81
N LEU A 149 4.63 8.59 10.21
CA LEU A 149 5.79 9.17 10.91
C LEU A 149 6.51 10.15 9.99
N CYS A 150 6.30 11.45 10.22
CA CYS A 150 6.98 12.51 9.49
C CYS A 150 8.08 13.11 10.37
N ALA A 151 9.34 13.04 9.92
CA ALA A 151 10.42 13.76 10.58
C ALA A 151 10.16 15.28 10.50
N ALA A 152 10.16 15.97 11.64
CA ALA A 152 10.06 17.43 11.68
C ALA A 152 11.27 18.05 10.95
N PRO A 153 11.08 19.14 10.18
CA PRO A 153 12.22 19.85 9.60
C PRO A 153 13.10 20.37 10.74
N LYS A 154 14.41 20.10 10.67
CA LYS A 154 15.37 20.75 11.58
C LYS A 154 15.28 22.25 11.33
N SER A 155 14.84 23.02 12.32
CA SER A 155 14.96 24.48 12.31
C SER A 155 16.44 24.83 12.15
N LYS A 156 16.77 25.57 11.10
CA LYS A 156 18.10 26.17 10.93
C LYS A 156 18.27 27.32 11.90
#